data_AF-A0A948WCB7-F1
#
_entry.id   AF-A0A948WCB7-F1
#
_cell.length_a   1.000
_cell.length_b   1.000
_cell.length_c   1.000
_cell.angle_alpha   90.00
_cell.angle_beta   90.00
_cell.angle_gamma   90.00
#
_symmetry.space_group_name_H-M   'P 1'
#
loop_
_entity.id
_entity.type
_entity.pdbx_description
1 polymer ?
#
loop_
_entity_poly.entity_id
_entity_poly.type
_entity_poly.pdbx_seq_one_letter_code
_entity_poly.pdbx_strand_id
1 'polypeptide(L)'
;MRQLVDAGTLSNLPGGLKSRGLRIKGDDTPIAPGEFRDVDVGSGSIRDNILPLPYKEPSATLYNLLNTIVEEGRRFAATADMKISDMSAQAPVGTTLALLERQLKVMTAVQARVHYALKQEFRLIAGLVRDNSPHAYDYDVKSEYGRRAKFEDYSHTDIIPVSDPNAATLSQRVVQYQAVMQMAQQAPQIYNLPQLHRQMLNVMGIKDADKLVPLEEDNKPVDPVTENQNALQGKPLQAFAYQDHEAHIKVHQMAMNDPLVQQLIGQNPQAAMIQQAMTAHIAQHVGFAYRHKIAQALGMPLPEYKPEDGMAEDREYELSQMMAQAAPMVLAESQKVVAQQQAQQNAQDPVLQAQLMDQQIKAQELQRKAQKDQMDFALAQEKLKLEAQKLDAETKLTAMKNQIDALAKKEGLRTKAQIDGTRLGVDIAKSKDEMAIRRAQLAKQQNKPKGGKPE
;
A
#
# COMPACT_ATOMS: atom_id res chain seq x y z
N MET A 1 -11.39 -32.19 65.78
CA MET A 1 -10.37 -33.08 65.17
C MET A 1 -9.84 -34.10 66.17
N ARG A 2 -9.14 -33.71 67.25
CA ARG A 2 -8.62 -34.64 68.27
C ARG A 2 -9.69 -35.61 68.79
N GLN A 3 -10.85 -35.11 69.23
CA GLN A 3 -11.97 -35.95 69.69
C GLN A 3 -12.50 -36.95 68.64
N LEU A 4 -12.42 -36.65 67.33
CA LEU A 4 -12.84 -37.58 66.27
C LEU A 4 -11.78 -38.67 66.05
N VAL A 5 -10.49 -38.29 66.11
CA VAL A 5 -9.37 -39.23 66.02
C VAL A 5 -9.35 -40.14 67.25
N ASP A 6 -9.51 -39.59 68.44
CA ASP A 6 -9.53 -40.31 69.71
C ASP A 6 -10.75 -41.26 69.80
N ALA A 7 -11.93 -40.83 69.32
CA ALA A 7 -13.08 -41.72 69.24
C ALA A 7 -12.84 -42.88 68.25
N GLY A 8 -12.18 -42.61 67.12
CA GLY A 8 -11.83 -43.64 66.14
C GLY A 8 -10.79 -44.62 66.67
N THR A 9 -9.76 -44.15 67.37
CA THR A 9 -8.74 -45.03 67.97
C THR A 9 -9.31 -45.87 69.09
N LEU A 10 -10.12 -45.31 69.98
CA LEU A 10 -10.77 -46.04 71.08
C LEU A 10 -11.84 -47.03 70.59
N SER A 11 -12.52 -46.73 69.48
CA SER A 11 -13.46 -47.67 68.85
C SER A 11 -12.74 -48.86 68.18
N ASN A 12 -11.57 -48.62 67.57
CA ASN A 12 -10.78 -49.67 66.90
C ASN A 12 -9.94 -50.52 67.87
N LEU A 13 -9.58 -49.97 69.04
CA LEU A 13 -8.82 -50.63 70.08
C LEU A 13 -9.57 -50.51 71.43
N PRO A 14 -10.70 -51.23 71.60
CA PRO A 14 -11.52 -51.09 72.78
C PRO A 14 -10.82 -51.66 74.02
N GLY A 15 -10.59 -50.80 75.03
CA GLY A 15 -10.26 -51.22 76.39
C GLY A 15 -11.49 -51.72 77.17
N GLY A 16 -11.27 -52.39 78.29
CA GLY A 16 -12.34 -52.95 79.12
C GLY A 16 -11.88 -53.35 80.52
N LEU A 17 -12.81 -53.88 81.31
CA LEU A 17 -12.56 -54.43 82.63
C LEU A 17 -12.48 -55.96 82.54
N LYS A 18 -11.42 -56.56 83.11
CA LYS A 18 -11.27 -58.02 83.24
C LYS A 18 -11.58 -58.49 84.66
N SER A 19 -12.30 -59.61 84.80
CA SER A 19 -12.57 -60.20 86.12
C SER A 19 -11.27 -60.68 86.78
N ARG A 20 -11.18 -60.61 88.12
CA ARG A 20 -9.95 -60.98 88.87
C ARG A 20 -9.55 -62.45 88.70
N GLY A 21 -10.51 -63.30 88.36
CA GLY A 21 -10.30 -64.73 88.13
C GLY A 21 -9.81 -65.08 86.72
N LEU A 22 -9.76 -64.11 85.80
CA LEU A 22 -9.27 -64.31 84.44
C LEU A 22 -7.74 -64.15 84.39
N ARG A 23 -7.03 -65.25 84.15
CA ARG A 23 -5.55 -65.24 84.00
C ARG A 23 -5.18 -65.69 82.58
N ILE A 24 -4.46 -64.83 81.87
CA ILE A 24 -3.92 -65.12 80.54
C ILE A 24 -2.46 -65.55 80.73
N LYS A 25 -2.08 -66.71 80.18
CA LYS A 25 -0.75 -67.28 80.40
C LYS A 25 0.30 -66.53 79.59
N GLY A 26 1.07 -65.63 80.23
CA GLY A 26 2.11 -64.78 79.63
C GLY A 26 1.60 -63.42 79.13
N ASP A 27 0.85 -62.73 79.99
CA ASP A 27 0.25 -61.39 79.80
C ASP A 27 1.22 -60.31 79.25
N ASP A 28 2.54 -60.54 79.32
CA ASP A 28 3.58 -59.57 78.94
C ASP A 28 4.00 -59.61 77.45
N THR A 29 3.48 -60.55 76.65
CA THR A 29 3.83 -60.65 75.21
C THR A 29 2.61 -60.46 74.29
N PRO A 30 2.72 -59.64 73.21
CA PRO A 30 1.65 -59.48 72.23
C PRO A 30 1.27 -60.80 71.55
N ILE A 31 -0.02 -61.01 71.27
CA ILE A 31 -0.52 -62.18 70.53
C ILE A 31 -0.21 -62.01 69.04
N ALA A 32 0.43 -63.00 68.42
CA ALA A 32 0.72 -62.98 66.98
C ALA A 32 -0.50 -63.41 66.13
N PRO A 33 -0.60 -62.98 64.86
CA PRO A 33 -1.68 -63.42 63.97
C PRO A 33 -1.70 -64.94 63.80
N GLY A 34 -2.82 -65.58 64.15
CA GLY A 34 -3.00 -67.04 64.09
C GLY A 34 -2.61 -67.81 65.36
N GLU A 35 -2.13 -67.12 66.40
CA GLU A 35 -1.78 -67.72 67.69
C GLU A 35 -3.02 -67.87 68.59
N PHE A 36 -3.22 -69.08 69.14
CA PHE A 36 -4.22 -69.35 70.18
C PHE A 36 -3.51 -69.44 71.53
N ARG A 37 -4.02 -68.68 72.51
CA ARG A 37 -3.40 -68.58 73.83
C ARG A 37 -4.33 -69.13 74.90
N ASP A 38 -3.78 -69.93 75.80
CA ASP A 38 -4.53 -70.52 76.89
C ASP A 38 -4.95 -69.45 77.90
N VAL A 39 -6.22 -69.50 78.30
CA VAL A 39 -6.83 -68.58 79.28
C VAL A 39 -7.51 -69.40 80.36
N ASP A 40 -7.11 -69.18 81.61
CA ASP A 40 -7.75 -69.78 82.77
C ASP A 40 -8.92 -68.89 83.21
N VAL A 41 -10.13 -69.44 83.09
CA VAL A 41 -11.37 -68.77 83.49
C VAL A 41 -11.93 -69.48 84.73
N GLY A 42 -12.11 -68.74 85.83
CA GLY A 42 -12.60 -69.31 87.10
C GLY A 42 -14.01 -69.91 87.02
N SER A 43 -14.90 -69.35 86.19
CA SER A 43 -16.19 -69.93 85.77
C SER A 43 -16.81 -69.13 84.62
N GLY A 44 -17.63 -69.80 83.78
CA GLY A 44 -18.34 -69.18 82.66
C GLY A 44 -17.53 -69.07 81.37
N SER A 45 -18.03 -68.29 80.40
CA SER A 45 -17.32 -68.06 79.14
C SER A 45 -16.31 -66.93 79.26
N ILE A 46 -15.29 -66.90 78.39
CA ILE A 46 -14.31 -65.79 78.32
C ILE A 46 -15.01 -64.45 78.09
N ARG A 47 -16.11 -64.44 77.32
CA ARG A 47 -16.89 -63.23 77.00
C ARG A 47 -17.56 -62.62 78.24
N ASP A 48 -18.04 -63.44 79.16
CA ASP A 48 -18.70 -62.96 80.39
C ASP A 48 -17.71 -62.40 81.41
N ASN A 49 -16.41 -62.69 81.24
CA ASN A 49 -15.34 -62.25 82.12
C ASN A 49 -14.60 -60.99 81.63
N ILE A 50 -14.96 -60.47 80.44
CA ILE A 50 -14.41 -59.24 79.86
C ILE A 50 -15.57 -58.29 79.52
N LEU A 51 -15.60 -57.13 80.18
CA LEU A 51 -16.55 -56.06 79.86
C LEU A 51 -15.85 -54.98 79.02
N PRO A 52 -16.07 -54.89 77.70
CA PRO A 52 -15.57 -53.78 76.90
C PRO A 52 -16.29 -52.48 77.29
N LEU A 53 -15.55 -51.38 77.39
CA LEU A 53 -16.15 -50.07 77.59
C LEU A 53 -16.91 -49.65 76.32
N PRO A 54 -18.08 -48.99 76.43
CA PRO A 54 -18.89 -48.61 75.28
C PRO A 54 -18.29 -47.39 74.57
N TYR A 55 -17.23 -47.59 73.80
CA TYR A 55 -16.72 -46.59 72.88
C TYR A 55 -17.66 -46.51 71.67
N LYS A 56 -18.12 -45.31 71.35
CA LYS A 56 -18.93 -45.06 70.15
C LYS A 56 -18.02 -44.64 69.01
N GLU A 57 -18.39 -45.05 67.79
CA GLU A 57 -17.76 -44.58 66.56
C GLU A 57 -17.80 -43.03 66.46
N PRO A 58 -16.90 -42.43 65.67
CA PRO A 58 -16.86 -40.98 65.48
C PRO A 58 -18.25 -40.41 65.13
N SER A 59 -18.72 -39.45 65.92
CA SER A 59 -20.05 -38.84 65.70
C SER A 59 -20.11 -38.12 64.35
N ALA A 60 -21.12 -38.44 63.54
CA ALA A 60 -21.40 -37.75 62.28
C ALA A 60 -21.62 -36.23 62.48
N THR A 61 -22.20 -35.83 63.62
CA THR A 61 -22.40 -34.40 63.96
C THR A 61 -21.07 -33.70 64.18
N LEU A 62 -20.11 -34.34 64.85
CA LEU A 62 -18.77 -33.81 65.05
C LEU A 62 -17.96 -33.76 63.74
N TYR A 63 -18.15 -34.74 62.86
CA TYR A 63 -17.54 -34.74 61.53
C TYR A 63 -18.08 -33.59 60.65
N ASN A 64 -19.40 -33.37 60.67
CA ASN A 64 -20.01 -32.24 59.98
C ASN A 64 -19.51 -30.89 60.52
N LEU A 65 -19.43 -30.73 61.84
CA LEU A 65 -18.85 -29.54 62.46
C LEU A 65 -17.39 -29.33 62.06
N LEU A 66 -16.57 -30.39 61.99
CA LEU A 66 -15.19 -30.32 61.51
C LEU A 66 -15.14 -29.80 60.07
N ASN A 67 -15.98 -30.33 59.18
CA ASN A 67 -16.03 -29.88 57.78
C ASN A 67 -16.42 -28.41 57.69
N THR A 68 -17.40 -27.95 58.47
CA THR A 68 -17.78 -26.53 58.53
C THR A 68 -16.62 -25.65 59.01
N ILE A 69 -15.90 -26.07 60.05
CA ILE A 69 -14.73 -25.32 60.55
C ILE A 69 -13.62 -25.27 59.50
N VAL A 70 -13.37 -26.38 58.79
CA VAL A 70 -12.35 -26.43 57.72
C VAL A 70 -12.76 -25.55 56.54
N GLU A 71 -14.03 -25.57 56.13
CA GLU A 71 -14.53 -24.74 55.04
C GLU A 71 -14.46 -23.25 55.39
N GLU A 72 -14.92 -22.86 56.57
CA GLU A 72 -14.83 -21.47 57.06
C GLU A 72 -13.37 -21.02 57.22
N GLY A 73 -12.50 -21.90 57.73
CA GLY A 73 -11.07 -21.64 57.82
C GLY A 73 -10.43 -21.43 56.45
N ARG A 74 -10.81 -22.25 55.46
CA ARG A 74 -10.34 -22.11 54.08
C ARG A 74 -10.88 -20.84 53.43
N ARG A 75 -12.16 -20.49 53.63
CA ARG A 75 -12.76 -19.24 53.12
C ARG A 75 -12.09 -18.01 53.74
N PHE A 76 -11.82 -18.03 55.04
CA PHE A 76 -11.12 -16.96 55.74
C PHE A 76 -9.67 -16.79 55.23
N ALA A 77 -8.94 -17.89 55.03
CA ALA A 77 -7.60 -17.83 54.45
C ALA A 77 -7.61 -17.42 52.96
N ALA A 78 -8.59 -17.91 52.19
CA ALA A 78 -8.71 -17.65 50.76
C ALA A 78 -9.29 -16.26 50.42
N THR A 79 -9.64 -15.44 51.40
CA THR A 79 -10.02 -14.03 51.15
C THR A 79 -8.89 -13.26 50.43
N ALA A 80 -7.63 -13.69 50.59
CA ALA A 80 -6.48 -13.15 49.87
C ALA A 80 -6.30 -13.75 48.45
N ASP A 81 -6.83 -14.95 48.19
CA ASP A 81 -6.57 -15.78 47.01
C ASP A 81 -7.80 -16.00 46.12
N MET A 82 -8.90 -15.28 46.34
CA MET A 82 -10.04 -15.37 45.42
C MET A 82 -9.61 -14.88 44.05
N LYS A 83 -9.47 -15.88 43.17
CA LYS A 83 -9.06 -15.84 41.79
C LYS A 83 -9.66 -14.66 41.03
N ILE A 84 -8.84 -13.62 40.88
CA ILE A 84 -8.98 -12.66 39.78
C ILE A 84 -9.03 -13.40 38.42
N SER A 85 -8.47 -14.62 38.35
CA SER A 85 -8.48 -15.50 37.17
C SER A 85 -9.80 -16.22 36.86
N ASP A 86 -10.74 -16.35 37.83
CA ASP A 86 -12.08 -16.94 37.58
C ASP A 86 -13.12 -15.84 37.26
N MET A 87 -12.70 -14.57 37.20
CA MET A 87 -13.56 -13.52 36.69
C MET A 87 -13.72 -13.73 35.18
N SER A 88 -14.91 -14.14 34.77
CA SER A 88 -15.26 -14.28 33.35
C SER A 88 -14.79 -13.04 32.58
N ALA A 89 -14.09 -13.25 31.46
CA ALA A 89 -13.66 -12.20 30.55
C ALA A 89 -14.82 -11.34 30.00
N GLN A 90 -16.07 -11.73 30.27
CA GLN A 90 -17.30 -11.01 29.92
C GLN A 90 -17.87 -10.13 31.06
N ALA A 91 -17.29 -10.14 32.26
CA ALA A 91 -17.79 -9.30 33.35
C ALA A 91 -17.56 -7.81 33.02
N PRO A 92 -18.59 -6.93 33.12
CA PRO A 92 -18.40 -5.50 32.92
C PRO A 92 -17.32 -4.93 33.82
N VAL A 93 -16.50 -4.02 33.28
CA VAL A 93 -15.32 -3.43 33.95
C VAL A 93 -15.68 -2.76 35.29
N GLY A 94 -16.88 -2.19 35.39
CA GLY A 94 -17.36 -1.61 36.65
C GLY A 94 -17.58 -2.65 37.76
N THR A 95 -18.10 -3.83 37.40
CA THR A 95 -18.32 -4.93 38.35
C THR A 95 -17.00 -5.58 38.77
N THR A 96 -16.04 -5.70 37.85
CA THR A 96 -14.70 -6.19 38.17
C THR A 96 -13.96 -5.22 39.08
N LEU A 97 -14.00 -3.92 38.79
CA LEU A 97 -13.41 -2.89 39.64
C LEU A 97 -14.02 -2.86 41.05
N ALA A 98 -15.35 -2.92 41.16
CA ALA A 98 -16.03 -2.91 42.45
C ALA A 98 -15.69 -4.15 43.31
N LEU A 99 -15.55 -5.32 42.69
CA LEU A 99 -15.10 -6.53 43.38
C LEU A 99 -13.65 -6.42 43.84
N LEU A 100 -12.76 -5.90 42.98
CA LEU A 100 -11.37 -5.61 43.34
C LEU A 100 -11.28 -4.62 44.51
N GLU A 101 -12.04 -3.53 44.49
CA GLU A 101 -12.07 -2.53 45.58
C GLU A 101 -12.52 -3.13 46.91
N ARG A 102 -13.56 -3.96 46.92
CA ARG A 102 -14.05 -4.61 48.14
C ARG A 102 -12.98 -5.52 48.75
N GLN A 103 -12.25 -6.25 47.92
CA GLN A 103 -11.21 -7.17 48.36
C GLN A 103 -9.94 -6.44 48.80
N LEU A 104 -9.60 -5.35 48.11
CA LEU A 104 -8.45 -4.51 48.46
C LEU A 104 -8.59 -3.90 49.85
N LYS A 105 -9.81 -3.59 50.36
CA LYS A 105 -9.99 -3.02 51.71
C LYS A 105 -9.25 -3.78 52.83
N VAL A 106 -9.26 -5.12 52.80
CA VAL A 106 -8.55 -5.94 53.81
C VAL A 106 -7.03 -5.89 53.58
N MET A 107 -6.60 -5.99 52.31
CA MET A 107 -5.19 -5.92 51.93
C MET A 107 -4.58 -4.54 52.22
N THR A 108 -5.32 -3.45 51.99
CA THR A 108 -4.92 -2.08 52.34
C THR A 108 -4.67 -1.95 53.84
N ALA A 109 -5.49 -2.57 54.69
CA ALA A 109 -5.27 -2.55 56.14
C ALA A 109 -4.02 -3.36 56.58
N VAL A 110 -3.66 -4.42 55.84
CA VAL A 110 -2.39 -5.15 56.04
C VAL A 110 -1.22 -4.32 55.55
N GLN A 111 -1.29 -3.78 54.34
CA GLN A 111 -0.27 -2.91 53.75
C GLN A 111 -0.01 -1.66 54.60
N ALA A 112 -1.05 -1.03 55.17
CA ALA A 112 -0.90 0.11 56.07
C ALA A 112 -0.09 -0.26 57.34
N ARG A 113 -0.32 -1.45 57.90
CA ARG A 113 0.45 -1.96 59.04
C ARG A 113 1.90 -2.26 58.66
N VAL A 114 2.13 -2.86 57.51
CA VAL A 114 3.49 -3.11 56.97
C VAL A 114 4.20 -1.79 56.68
N HIS A 115 3.53 -0.83 56.06
CA HIS A 115 4.06 0.51 55.78
C HIS A 115 4.46 1.22 57.07
N TYR A 116 3.61 1.17 58.11
CA TYR A 116 3.94 1.71 59.42
C TYR A 116 5.15 1.03 60.06
N ALA A 117 5.24 -0.30 59.99
CA ALA A 117 6.40 -1.04 60.48
C ALA A 117 7.68 -0.66 59.72
N LEU A 118 7.64 -0.62 58.38
CA LEU A 118 8.75 -0.20 57.53
C LEU A 118 9.20 1.23 57.82
N LYS A 119 8.27 2.14 58.11
CA LYS A 119 8.59 3.52 58.53
C LYS A 119 9.49 3.53 59.77
N GLN A 120 9.14 2.72 60.77
CA GLN A 120 9.91 2.64 62.02
C GLN A 120 11.27 1.98 61.74
N GLU A 121 11.28 0.86 61.02
CA GLU A 121 12.51 0.14 60.65
C GLU A 121 13.49 1.03 59.88
N PHE A 122 13.04 1.76 58.85
CA PHE A 122 13.95 2.62 58.09
C PHE A 122 14.50 3.78 58.92
N ARG A 123 13.71 4.35 59.84
CA ARG A 123 14.22 5.37 60.77
C ARG A 123 15.26 4.81 61.73
N LEU A 124 15.05 3.59 62.23
CA LEU A 124 16.03 2.90 63.06
C LEU A 124 17.31 2.60 62.28
N ILE A 125 17.20 2.12 61.04
CA ILE A 125 18.35 1.88 60.16
C ILE A 125 19.11 3.18 59.89
N ALA A 126 18.42 4.28 59.58
CA ALA A 126 19.06 5.58 59.39
C ALA A 126 19.78 6.07 60.65
N GLY A 127 19.17 5.88 61.82
CA GLY A 127 19.80 6.16 63.12
C GLY A 127 21.05 5.31 63.35
N LEU A 128 20.98 4.01 63.08
CA LEU A 128 22.11 3.09 63.21
C LEU A 128 23.25 3.43 62.26
N VAL A 129 22.94 3.78 61.00
CA VAL A 129 23.94 4.20 60.02
C VAL A 129 24.55 5.53 60.42
N ARG A 130 23.76 6.49 60.91
CA ARG A 130 24.29 7.73 61.49
C ARG A 130 25.25 7.41 62.63
N ASP A 131 24.84 6.61 63.61
CA ASP A 131 25.63 6.43 64.84
C ASP A 131 26.88 5.55 64.66
N ASN A 132 26.91 4.67 63.64
CA ASN A 132 28.00 3.70 63.42
C ASN A 132 28.80 3.92 62.13
N SER A 133 28.44 4.86 61.25
CA SER A 133 29.20 5.12 60.03
C SER A 133 30.50 5.88 60.33
N PRO A 134 31.63 5.52 59.69
CA PRO A 134 32.88 6.25 59.82
C PRO A 134 32.74 7.72 59.43
N HIS A 135 33.40 8.62 60.18
CA HIS A 135 33.47 10.05 59.84
C HIS A 135 34.27 10.31 58.54
N ALA A 136 35.18 9.41 58.18
CA ALA A 136 35.98 9.47 56.96
C ALA A 136 36.10 8.08 56.32
N TYR A 137 36.25 8.03 55.00
CA TYR A 137 36.58 6.79 54.29
C TYR A 137 38.09 6.55 54.36
N ASP A 138 38.49 5.34 54.75
CA ASP A 138 39.90 4.92 54.79
C ASP A 138 40.52 4.67 53.40
N TYR A 139 39.73 4.83 52.34
CA TYR A 139 40.11 4.58 50.95
C TYR A 139 39.50 5.63 50.02
N ASP A 140 40.11 5.78 48.85
CA ASP A 140 39.64 6.76 47.86
C ASP A 140 38.53 6.16 46.99
N VAL A 141 37.34 6.76 47.06
CA VAL A 141 36.15 6.26 46.39
C VAL A 141 36.15 6.73 44.93
N LYS A 142 36.45 5.83 43.99
CA LYS A 142 36.30 6.07 42.54
C LYS A 142 34.85 5.89 42.11
N SER A 143 34.02 6.88 42.40
CA SER A 143 32.60 6.95 42.00
C SER A 143 32.38 8.21 41.16
N GLU A 144 31.57 8.10 40.09
CA GLU A 144 31.15 9.22 39.23
C GLU A 144 30.45 10.35 40.02
N TYR A 145 29.86 10.01 41.18
CA TYR A 145 29.15 10.93 42.06
C TYR A 145 29.94 11.29 43.34
N GLY A 146 31.22 10.93 43.42
CA GLY A 146 32.08 11.18 44.59
C GLY A 146 31.78 10.33 45.83
N ARG A 147 32.27 10.75 46.99
CA ARG A 147 32.10 10.12 48.32
C ARG A 147 30.67 10.38 48.83
N ARG A 148 29.82 9.35 48.95
CA ARG A 148 28.42 9.42 49.41
C ARG A 148 28.14 8.47 50.58
N ALA A 149 27.24 8.85 51.49
CA ALA A 149 26.77 8.09 52.67
C ALA A 149 27.70 8.16 53.91
N LYS A 150 27.95 9.38 54.39
CA LYS A 150 28.72 9.66 55.62
C LYS A 150 27.79 9.91 56.82
N PHE A 151 28.37 9.90 58.02
CA PHE A 151 27.72 10.37 59.26
C PHE A 151 26.91 11.67 59.06
N GLU A 152 27.53 12.70 58.47
CA GLU A 152 26.90 14.02 58.27
C GLU A 152 25.67 13.97 57.36
N ASP A 153 25.67 13.09 56.35
CA ASP A 153 24.56 12.96 55.41
C ASP A 153 23.28 12.44 56.12
N TYR A 154 23.42 11.51 57.06
CA TYR A 154 22.30 10.95 57.81
C TYR A 154 21.85 11.80 58.99
N SER A 155 22.63 12.82 59.39
CA SER A 155 22.26 13.74 60.47
C SER A 155 21.18 14.76 60.06
N HIS A 156 21.05 15.05 58.75
CA HIS A 156 20.07 15.99 58.18
C HIS A 156 19.01 15.29 57.30
N THR A 157 18.94 13.96 57.34
CA THR A 157 18.02 13.18 56.49
C THR A 157 16.84 12.65 57.30
N ASP A 158 15.63 13.06 56.91
CA ASP A 158 14.37 12.51 57.43
C ASP A 158 13.78 11.48 56.46
N ILE A 159 13.41 10.31 56.97
CA ILE A 159 12.75 9.27 56.17
C ILE A 159 11.24 9.41 56.30
N ILE A 160 10.63 9.80 55.17
CA ILE A 160 9.19 9.89 54.98
C ILE A 160 8.80 8.83 53.94
N PRO A 161 8.29 7.67 54.36
CA PRO A 161 7.80 6.68 53.41
C PRO A 161 6.51 7.21 52.78
N VAL A 162 6.42 7.10 51.47
CA VAL A 162 5.25 7.50 50.68
C VAL A 162 4.64 6.23 50.11
N SER A 163 3.40 5.94 50.49
CA SER A 163 2.56 4.97 49.79
C SER A 163 1.54 5.75 49.00
N ASP A 164 1.54 5.56 47.69
CA ASP A 164 0.53 6.14 46.80
C ASP A 164 -0.64 5.15 46.67
N PRO A 165 -1.77 5.35 47.36
CA PRO A 165 -2.95 4.50 47.22
C PRO A 165 -3.66 4.69 45.86
N ASN A 166 -3.35 5.76 45.13
CA ASN A 166 -3.85 6.02 43.78
C ASN A 166 -2.91 5.46 42.69
N ALA A 167 -1.72 4.98 43.07
CA ALA A 167 -0.87 4.20 42.18
C ALA A 167 -1.58 2.87 41.91
N ALA A 168 -2.41 2.89 40.86
CA ALA A 168 -3.15 1.74 40.41
C ALA A 168 -2.19 0.54 40.33
N THR A 169 -2.59 -0.56 40.98
CA THR A 169 -1.81 -1.81 40.92
C THR A 169 -1.59 -2.16 39.46
N LEU A 170 -0.49 -2.85 39.13
CA LEU A 170 -0.25 -3.31 37.75
C LEU A 170 -1.51 -3.96 37.16
N SER A 171 -2.22 -4.77 37.96
CA SER A 171 -3.50 -5.39 37.58
C SER A 171 -4.60 -4.39 37.24
N GLN A 172 -4.77 -3.32 38.02
CA GLN A 172 -5.77 -2.28 37.74
C GLN A 172 -5.43 -1.50 36.46
N ARG A 173 -4.15 -1.15 36.26
CA ARG A 173 -3.70 -0.48 35.02
C ARG A 173 -3.93 -1.38 33.81
N VAL A 174 -3.57 -2.66 33.88
CA VAL A 174 -3.80 -3.65 32.81
C VAL A 174 -5.30 -3.73 32.46
N VAL A 175 -6.19 -3.81 33.44
CA VAL A 175 -7.65 -3.87 33.20
C VAL A 175 -8.17 -2.60 32.52
N GLN A 176 -7.69 -1.42 32.94
CA GLN A 176 -8.05 -0.16 32.30
C GLN A 176 -7.60 -0.13 30.84
N TYR A 177 -6.34 -0.47 30.56
CA TYR A 177 -5.82 -0.53 29.19
C TYR A 177 -6.52 -1.58 28.33
N GLN A 178 -6.85 -2.74 28.90
CA GLN A 178 -7.63 -3.77 28.20
C GLN A 178 -9.03 -3.26 27.83
N ALA A 179 -9.69 -2.52 28.73
CA ALA A 179 -10.98 -1.91 28.45
C ALA A 179 -10.89 -0.85 27.34
N VAL A 180 -9.87 0.02 27.38
CA VAL A 180 -9.62 1.00 26.32
C VAL A 180 -9.32 0.31 25.00
N MET A 181 -8.59 -0.81 25.01
CA MET A 181 -8.32 -1.57 23.79
C MET A 181 -9.58 -2.20 23.19
N GLN A 182 -10.52 -2.67 24.01
CA GLN A 182 -11.84 -3.12 23.54
C GLN A 182 -12.66 -1.99 22.95
N MET A 183 -12.64 -0.79 23.55
CA MET A 183 -13.29 0.39 22.98
C MET A 183 -12.63 0.81 21.66
N ALA A 184 -11.30 0.74 21.57
CA ALA A 184 -10.55 1.07 20.38
C ALA A 184 -10.79 0.09 19.23
N GLN A 185 -11.09 -1.19 19.52
CA GLN A 185 -11.52 -2.15 18.50
C GLN A 185 -12.88 -1.80 17.87
N GLN A 186 -13.78 -1.17 18.62
CA GLN A 186 -15.10 -0.76 18.13
C GLN A 186 -15.04 0.52 17.28
N ALA A 187 -14.09 1.41 17.57
CA ALA A 187 -13.94 2.68 16.88
C ALA A 187 -12.45 2.98 16.57
N PRO A 188 -11.79 2.21 15.70
CA PRO A 188 -10.35 2.36 15.45
C PRO A 188 -9.97 3.74 14.92
N GLN A 189 -10.90 4.44 14.25
CA GLN A 189 -10.66 5.76 13.65
C GLN A 189 -10.46 6.91 14.64
N ILE A 190 -10.86 6.77 15.92
CA ILE A 190 -10.70 7.83 16.94
C ILE A 190 -9.52 7.58 17.90
N TYR A 191 -8.87 6.42 17.82
CA TYR A 191 -7.79 6.03 18.74
C TYR A 191 -6.46 5.86 18.00
N ASN A 192 -5.38 6.31 18.64
CA ASN A 192 -4.03 5.94 18.23
C ASN A 192 -3.69 4.54 18.76
N LEU A 193 -4.00 3.52 17.95
CA LEU A 193 -3.76 2.12 18.30
C LEU A 193 -2.28 1.83 18.62
N PRO A 194 -1.29 2.27 17.80
CA PRO A 194 0.13 2.10 18.15
C PRO A 194 0.49 2.64 19.54
N GLN A 195 0.03 3.84 19.87
CA GLN A 195 0.31 4.45 21.18
C GLN A 195 -0.32 3.65 22.33
N LEU A 196 -1.57 3.21 22.14
CA LEU A 196 -2.27 2.40 23.13
C LEU A 196 -1.56 1.06 23.40
N HIS A 197 -1.09 0.39 22.33
CA HIS A 197 -0.32 -0.84 22.44
C HIS A 197 1.02 -0.62 23.17
N ARG A 198 1.76 0.45 22.85
CA ARG A 198 3.02 0.78 23.53
C ARG A 198 2.79 1.06 25.02
N GLN A 199 1.74 1.81 25.36
CA GLN A 199 1.37 2.07 26.76
C GLN A 199 0.99 0.80 27.51
N MET A 200 0.26 -0.13 26.90
CA MET A 200 -0.06 -1.43 27.50
C MET A 200 1.22 -2.25 27.76
N LEU A 201 2.16 -2.28 26.82
CA LEU A 201 3.46 -2.97 26.99
C LEU A 201 4.27 -2.37 28.14
N ASN A 202 4.29 -1.03 28.26
CA ASN A 202 4.92 -0.33 29.37
C ASN A 202 4.27 -0.66 30.72
N VAL A 203 2.94 -0.73 30.76
CA VAL A 203 2.20 -1.12 31.96
C VAL A 203 2.45 -2.58 32.34
N MET A 204 2.60 -3.48 31.36
CA MET A 204 2.97 -4.88 31.60
C MET A 204 4.44 -5.05 32.04
N GLY A 205 5.24 -3.98 32.01
CA GLY A 205 6.65 -4.01 32.41
C GLY A 205 7.58 -4.60 31.34
N ILE A 206 7.13 -4.69 30.09
CA ILE A 206 7.99 -5.10 28.97
C ILE A 206 8.94 -3.94 28.67
N LYS A 207 10.24 -4.20 28.86
CA LYS A 207 11.29 -3.24 28.52
C LYS A 207 11.33 -3.03 27.01
N ASP A 208 11.73 -1.84 26.58
CA ASP A 208 11.84 -1.46 25.16
C ASP A 208 10.53 -1.57 24.37
N ALA A 209 9.39 -1.21 24.97
CA ALA A 209 8.10 -1.12 24.25
C ALA A 209 8.20 -0.26 22.97
N ASP A 210 9.07 0.76 23.02
CA ASP A 210 9.41 1.68 21.94
C ASP A 210 9.96 0.96 20.69
N LYS A 211 10.73 -0.13 20.87
CA LYS A 211 11.27 -0.93 19.76
C LYS A 211 10.23 -1.87 19.18
N LEU A 212 9.23 -2.25 19.97
CA LEU A 212 8.19 -3.20 19.58
C LEU A 212 7.07 -2.51 18.80
N VAL A 213 6.71 -1.30 19.21
CA VAL A 213 5.65 -0.50 18.58
C VAL A 213 6.20 0.90 18.31
N PRO A 214 6.83 1.12 17.13
CA PRO A 214 7.31 2.43 16.76
C PRO A 214 6.13 3.39 16.56
N LEU A 215 6.23 4.58 17.14
CA LEU A 215 5.32 5.69 16.90
C LEU A 215 5.90 6.61 15.83
N GLU A 216 5.03 7.45 15.24
CA GLU A 216 5.46 8.48 14.29
C GLU A 216 6.54 9.37 14.93
N GLU A 217 6.36 9.81 16.17
CA GLU A 217 7.32 10.64 16.91
C GLU A 217 8.73 10.03 17.09
N ASP A 218 8.89 8.70 16.99
CA ASP A 218 10.20 8.06 17.10
C ASP A 218 11.00 8.07 15.78
N ASN A 219 10.35 8.39 14.66
CA ASN A 219 10.99 8.42 13.36
C ASN A 219 12.04 9.54 13.34
N LYS A 220 13.21 9.21 12.78
CA LYS A 220 14.25 10.20 12.54
C LYS A 220 14.24 10.59 11.06
N PRO A 221 14.56 11.85 10.75
CA PRO A 221 14.72 12.30 9.38
C PRO A 221 15.84 11.51 8.71
N VAL A 222 15.54 10.90 7.57
CA VAL A 222 16.50 10.19 6.71
C VAL A 222 16.45 10.76 5.29
N ASP A 223 17.42 10.39 4.46
CA ASP A 223 17.47 10.89 3.08
C ASP A 223 16.37 10.24 2.20
N PRO A 224 15.90 10.92 1.14
CA PRO A 224 14.78 10.45 0.31
C PRO A 224 15.02 9.08 -0.36
N VAL A 225 16.28 8.69 -0.58
CA VAL A 225 16.61 7.39 -1.17
C VAL A 225 16.48 6.29 -0.11
N THR A 226 16.96 6.54 1.11
CA THR A 226 16.72 5.65 2.26
C THR A 226 15.23 5.55 2.59
N GLU A 227 14.45 6.62 2.43
CA GLU A 227 12.99 6.55 2.57
C GLU A 227 12.32 5.71 1.49
N ASN A 228 12.77 5.80 0.22
CA ASN A 228 12.34 4.87 -0.83
C ASN A 228 12.64 3.41 -0.46
N GLN A 229 13.83 3.15 0.10
CA GLN A 229 14.21 1.82 0.58
C GLN A 229 13.33 1.36 1.76
N ASN A 230 13.04 2.25 2.71
CA ASN A 230 12.18 1.98 3.85
C ASN A 230 10.75 1.69 3.42
N ALA A 231 10.24 2.40 2.41
CA ALA A 231 8.94 2.16 1.80
C ALA A 231 8.86 0.74 1.22
N LEU A 232 9.90 0.32 0.49
CA LEU A 232 10.01 -1.05 -0.05
C LEU A 232 10.07 -2.12 1.04
N GLN A 233 10.62 -1.77 2.21
CA GLN A 233 10.68 -2.65 3.39
C GLN A 233 9.42 -2.58 4.27
N GLY A 234 8.42 -1.78 3.90
CA GLY A 234 7.18 -1.61 4.68
C GLY A 234 7.37 -0.88 6.01
N LYS A 235 8.44 -0.09 6.16
CA LYS A 235 8.65 0.77 7.33
C LYS A 235 7.84 2.06 7.21
N PRO A 236 7.36 2.63 8.33
CA PRO A 236 6.67 3.90 8.32
C PRO A 236 7.59 5.02 7.78
N LEU A 237 6.99 5.98 7.08
CA LEU A 237 7.64 7.15 6.52
C LEU A 237 7.03 8.41 7.15
N GLN A 238 7.85 9.44 7.35
CA GLN A 238 7.39 10.70 7.93
C GLN A 238 8.21 11.87 7.40
N ALA A 239 7.51 12.90 6.95
CA ALA A 239 8.12 14.15 6.50
C ALA A 239 8.34 15.11 7.68
N PHE A 240 9.46 15.84 7.65
CA PHE A 240 9.82 16.84 8.65
C PHE A 240 9.83 18.24 8.03
N ALA A 241 9.31 19.24 8.75
CA ALA A 241 9.05 20.58 8.21
C ALA A 241 10.29 21.36 7.72
N TYR A 242 11.50 20.96 8.14
CA TYR A 242 12.75 21.63 7.76
C TYR A 242 13.38 21.04 6.49
N GLN A 243 12.88 19.90 5.98
CA GLN A 243 13.43 19.23 4.80
C GLN A 243 13.14 20.03 3.52
N ASP A 244 13.95 19.83 2.48
CA ASP A 244 13.66 20.37 1.15
C ASP A 244 12.55 19.54 0.50
N HIS A 245 11.31 19.94 0.72
CA HIS A 245 10.15 19.19 0.26
C HIS A 245 10.04 19.08 -1.27
N GLU A 246 10.49 20.08 -2.05
CA GLU A 246 10.42 20.00 -3.52
C GLU A 246 11.44 18.99 -4.08
N ALA A 247 12.67 18.99 -3.56
CA ALA A 247 13.67 17.99 -3.92
C ALA A 247 13.23 16.58 -3.51
N HIS A 248 12.65 16.44 -2.32
CA HIS A 248 12.18 15.17 -1.76
C HIS A 248 11.03 14.55 -2.58
N ILE A 249 10.03 15.37 -2.93
CA ILE A 249 8.92 14.95 -3.82
C ILE A 249 9.45 14.45 -5.16
N LYS A 250 10.42 15.17 -5.76
CA LYS A 250 10.99 14.78 -7.05
C LYS A 250 11.65 13.41 -6.98
N VAL A 251 12.41 13.12 -5.93
CA VAL A 251 13.07 11.81 -5.77
C VAL A 251 12.06 10.68 -5.59
N HIS A 252 11.01 10.87 -4.80
CA HIS A 252 9.94 9.86 -4.66
C HIS A 252 9.16 9.64 -5.95
N GLN A 253 8.82 10.71 -6.68
CA GLN A 253 8.12 10.61 -7.96
C GLN A 253 8.95 9.86 -9.00
N MET A 254 10.27 10.11 -9.06
CA MET A 254 11.15 9.40 -9.99
C MET A 254 11.28 7.92 -9.62
N ALA A 255 11.39 7.59 -8.33
CA ALA A 255 11.41 6.19 -7.88
C ALA A 255 10.09 5.46 -8.17
N MET A 256 8.94 6.13 -8.02
CA MET A 256 7.63 5.55 -8.28
C MET A 256 7.35 5.34 -9.77
N ASN A 257 7.90 6.20 -10.63
CA ASN A 257 7.79 6.12 -12.08
C ASN A 257 8.90 5.30 -12.74
N ASP A 258 9.86 4.78 -11.97
CA ASP A 258 10.93 3.92 -12.50
C ASP A 258 10.33 2.58 -12.98
N PRO A 259 10.44 2.24 -14.28
CA PRO A 259 9.87 1.02 -14.84
C PRO A 259 10.40 -0.26 -14.16
N LEU A 260 11.65 -0.24 -13.72
CA LEU A 260 12.30 -1.39 -13.07
C LEU A 260 11.75 -1.59 -11.66
N VAL A 261 11.55 -0.48 -10.94
CA VAL A 261 10.93 -0.48 -9.61
C VAL A 261 9.46 -0.91 -9.72
N GLN A 262 8.70 -0.42 -10.70
CA GLN A 262 7.31 -0.85 -10.91
C GLN A 262 7.19 -2.34 -11.26
N GLN A 263 8.11 -2.88 -12.07
CA GLN A 263 8.11 -4.29 -12.43
C GLN A 263 8.46 -5.20 -11.25
N LEU A 264 9.38 -4.77 -10.38
CA LEU A 264 9.77 -5.50 -9.18
C LEU A 264 8.73 -5.41 -8.07
N ILE A 265 8.17 -4.21 -7.83
CA ILE A 265 7.11 -4.00 -6.84
C ILE A 265 5.81 -4.66 -7.29
N GLY A 266 5.44 -4.60 -8.57
CA GLY A 266 4.19 -5.17 -9.08
C GLY A 266 4.03 -6.68 -8.87
N GLN A 267 5.13 -7.40 -8.64
CA GLN A 267 5.12 -8.82 -8.27
C GLN A 267 4.92 -9.05 -6.76
N ASN A 268 5.12 -8.03 -5.93
CA ASN A 268 4.93 -8.10 -4.49
C ASN A 268 3.43 -7.93 -4.13
N PRO A 269 2.82 -8.85 -3.37
CA PRO A 269 1.44 -8.69 -2.88
C PRO A 269 1.18 -7.40 -2.09
N GLN A 270 2.24 -6.79 -1.52
CA GLN A 270 2.16 -5.54 -0.78
C GLN A 270 2.35 -4.29 -1.65
N ALA A 271 2.43 -4.43 -2.98
CA ALA A 271 2.61 -3.33 -3.93
C ALA A 271 1.67 -2.14 -3.69
N ALA A 272 0.37 -2.43 -3.54
CA ALA A 272 -0.65 -1.42 -3.33
C ALA A 272 -0.45 -0.66 -2.01
N MET A 273 -0.06 -1.37 -0.94
CA MET A 273 0.23 -0.76 0.36
C MET A 273 1.48 0.13 0.29
N ILE A 274 2.52 -0.31 -0.41
CA ILE A 274 3.76 0.47 -0.58
C ILE A 274 3.48 1.73 -1.40
N GLN A 275 2.73 1.62 -2.49
CA GLN A 275 2.31 2.77 -3.29
C GLN A 275 1.46 3.75 -2.47
N GLN A 276 0.55 3.24 -1.64
CA GLN A 276 -0.27 4.07 -0.77
C GLN A 276 0.55 4.79 0.30
N ALA A 277 1.50 4.11 0.95
CA ALA A 277 2.41 4.71 1.93
C ALA A 277 3.29 5.80 1.30
N MET A 278 3.85 5.53 0.12
CA MET A 278 4.62 6.51 -0.66
C MET A 278 3.76 7.72 -1.07
N THR A 279 2.53 7.49 -1.53
CA THR A 279 1.61 8.57 -1.92
C THR A 279 1.21 9.41 -0.71
N ALA A 280 0.94 8.78 0.44
CA ALA A 280 0.64 9.47 1.69
C ALA A 280 1.83 10.32 2.16
N HIS A 281 3.04 9.78 2.08
CA HIS A 281 4.27 10.50 2.41
C HIS A 281 4.54 11.69 1.47
N ILE A 282 4.37 11.50 0.15
CA ILE A 282 4.39 12.61 -0.82
C ILE A 282 3.35 13.67 -0.45
N ALA A 283 2.15 13.28 -0.02
CA ALA A 283 1.12 14.22 0.40
C ALA A 283 1.53 15.03 1.64
N GLN A 284 2.27 14.44 2.60
CA GLN A 284 2.85 15.18 3.73
C GLN A 284 3.83 16.25 3.23
N HIS A 285 4.77 15.88 2.33
CA HIS A 285 5.69 16.84 1.74
C HIS A 285 4.97 17.94 0.94
N VAL A 286 3.89 17.61 0.21
CA VAL A 286 3.09 18.61 -0.51
C VAL A 286 2.44 19.60 0.46
N GLY A 287 1.93 19.12 1.60
CA GLY A 287 1.39 19.98 2.66
C GLY A 287 2.42 20.95 3.21
N PHE A 288 3.62 20.46 3.53
CA PHE A 288 4.71 21.31 4.01
C PHE A 288 5.26 22.26 2.93
N ALA A 289 5.37 21.81 1.67
CA ALA A 289 5.77 22.65 0.54
C ALA A 289 4.76 23.79 0.32
N TYR A 290 3.46 23.51 0.42
CA TYR A 290 2.41 24.53 0.34
C TYR A 290 2.53 25.57 1.46
N ARG A 291 2.80 25.10 2.69
CA ARG A 291 3.08 25.98 3.83
C ARG A 291 4.31 26.86 3.59
N HIS A 292 5.39 26.32 3.03
CA HIS A 292 6.59 27.07 2.68
C HIS A 292 6.29 28.13 1.60
N LYS A 293 5.46 27.81 0.59
CA LYS A 293 5.02 28.77 -0.45
C LYS A 293 4.21 29.92 0.14
N ILE A 294 3.30 29.65 1.08
CA ILE A 294 2.58 30.72 1.79
C ILE A 294 3.55 31.58 2.62
N ALA A 295 4.49 30.98 3.34
CA ALA A 295 5.50 31.71 4.10
C ALA A 295 6.37 32.62 3.19
N GLN A 296 6.74 32.11 2.01
CA GLN A 296 7.50 32.86 1.01
C GLN A 296 6.70 34.02 0.42
N ALA A 297 5.41 33.82 0.13
CA ALA A 297 4.53 34.88 -0.36
C ALA A 297 4.28 35.99 0.70
N LEU A 298 4.28 35.63 1.99
CA LEU A 298 4.17 36.57 3.10
C LEU A 298 5.50 37.26 3.46
N GLY A 299 6.63 36.72 3.02
CA GLY A 299 7.96 37.21 3.40
C GLY A 299 8.30 36.99 4.88
N MET A 300 7.56 36.13 5.60
CA MET A 300 7.76 35.82 7.01
C MET A 300 7.64 34.30 7.24
N PRO A 301 8.53 33.68 8.04
CA PRO A 301 8.39 32.26 8.38
C PRO A 301 7.13 32.03 9.22
N LEU A 302 6.27 31.11 8.77
CA LEU A 302 5.07 30.72 9.51
C LEU A 302 5.46 29.91 10.76
N PRO A 303 4.94 30.25 11.95
CA PRO A 303 5.31 29.58 13.20
C PRO A 303 4.91 28.12 13.18
N GLU A 304 5.86 27.21 13.35
CA GLU A 304 5.65 25.76 13.31
C GLU A 304 4.50 25.37 14.25
N TYR A 305 3.46 24.75 13.68
CA TYR A 305 2.33 24.31 14.47
C TYR A 305 2.64 22.93 15.01
N LYS A 306 2.86 22.85 16.33
CA LYS A 306 2.88 21.60 17.06
C LYS A 306 1.46 21.38 17.61
N PRO A 307 0.80 20.25 17.27
CA PRO A 307 -0.54 19.95 17.77
C PRO A 307 -0.66 20.00 19.30
N GLU A 308 0.43 19.74 20.00
CA GLU A 308 0.53 19.68 21.46
C GLU A 308 0.52 21.06 22.14
N ASP A 309 1.11 22.07 21.49
CA ASP A 309 1.23 23.42 22.05
C ASP A 309 -0.03 24.26 21.84
N GLY A 310 -0.91 23.81 20.92
CA GLY A 310 -2.06 24.57 20.46
C GLY A 310 -1.68 25.93 19.83
N MET A 311 -2.68 26.66 19.36
CA MET A 311 -2.51 28.05 18.92
C MET A 311 -3.49 28.91 19.70
N ALA A 312 -3.02 30.02 20.29
CA ALA A 312 -3.90 30.98 20.95
C ALA A 312 -4.91 31.53 19.93
N GLU A 313 -6.18 31.69 20.34
CA GLU A 313 -7.26 32.13 19.44
C GLU A 313 -6.91 33.44 18.71
N ASP A 314 -6.32 34.41 19.40
CA ASP A 314 -5.89 35.68 18.82
C ASP A 314 -4.80 35.49 17.74
N ARG A 315 -3.87 34.55 17.95
CA ARG A 315 -2.81 34.25 16.97
C ARG A 315 -3.36 33.51 15.76
N GLU A 316 -4.30 32.59 15.96
CA GLU A 316 -4.97 31.88 14.85
C GLU A 316 -5.71 32.88 13.97
N TYR A 317 -6.48 33.79 14.57
CA TYR A 317 -7.22 34.81 13.83
C TYR A 317 -6.33 35.71 12.99
N GLU A 318 -5.24 36.22 13.58
CA GLU A 318 -4.28 37.10 12.90
C GLU A 318 -3.54 36.36 11.77
N LEU A 319 -3.08 35.13 12.04
CA LEU A 319 -2.42 34.28 11.05
C LEU A 319 -3.36 33.91 9.90
N SER A 320 -4.62 33.61 10.17
CA SER A 320 -5.63 33.30 9.17
C SER A 320 -5.91 34.49 8.25
N GLN A 321 -5.97 35.71 8.78
CA GLN A 321 -6.08 36.92 7.96
C GLN A 321 -4.85 37.14 7.07
N MET A 322 -3.64 36.93 7.60
CA MET A 322 -2.41 37.03 6.81
C MET A 322 -2.36 35.96 5.71
N MET A 323 -2.62 34.70 6.04
CA MET A 323 -2.61 33.59 5.08
C MET A 323 -3.67 33.78 3.97
N ALA A 324 -4.83 34.35 4.28
CA ALA A 324 -5.86 34.67 3.30
C ALA A 324 -5.40 35.70 2.25
N GLN A 325 -4.48 36.61 2.60
CA GLN A 325 -3.91 37.57 1.64
C GLN A 325 -2.86 36.93 0.72
N ALA A 326 -2.13 35.93 1.23
CA ALA A 326 -1.10 35.22 0.47
C ALA A 326 -1.64 34.07 -0.39
N ALA A 327 -2.75 33.44 -0.01
CA ALA A 327 -3.33 32.32 -0.73
C ALA A 327 -3.63 32.63 -2.23
N PRO A 328 -4.17 33.80 -2.62
CA PRO A 328 -4.34 34.15 -4.04
C PRO A 328 -3.01 34.27 -4.81
N MET A 329 -1.95 34.75 -4.16
CA MET A 329 -0.62 34.87 -4.78
C MET A 329 -0.02 33.50 -5.05
N VAL A 330 -0.09 32.59 -4.06
CA VAL A 330 0.37 31.20 -4.21
C VAL A 330 -0.47 30.46 -5.25
N LEU A 331 -1.78 30.71 -5.32
CA LEU A 331 -2.65 30.14 -6.35
C LEU A 331 -2.23 30.61 -7.75
N ALA A 332 -1.99 31.91 -7.94
CA ALA A 332 -1.57 32.47 -9.22
C ALA A 332 -0.19 31.93 -9.65
N GLU A 333 0.75 31.80 -8.71
CA GLU A 333 2.06 31.19 -8.97
C GLU A 333 1.93 29.72 -9.34
N SER A 334 1.13 28.95 -8.59
CA SER A 334 0.87 27.53 -8.87
C SER A 334 0.22 27.33 -10.23
N GLN A 335 -0.73 28.18 -10.63
CA GLN A 335 -1.33 28.16 -11.95
C GLN A 335 -0.30 28.41 -13.07
N LYS A 336 0.63 29.35 -12.87
CA LYS A 336 1.73 29.60 -13.83
C LYS A 336 2.65 28.40 -13.96
N VAL A 337 3.05 27.78 -12.84
CA VAL A 337 3.91 26.59 -12.85
C VAL A 337 3.23 25.42 -13.56
N VAL A 338 1.94 25.17 -13.27
CA VAL A 338 1.17 24.11 -13.95
C VAL A 338 1.02 24.41 -15.44
N ALA A 339 0.71 25.65 -15.82
CA ALA A 339 0.62 26.05 -17.23
C ALA A 339 1.97 25.87 -17.97
N GLN A 340 3.08 26.19 -17.31
CA GLN A 340 4.42 26.00 -17.86
C GLN A 340 4.79 24.51 -17.99
N GLN A 341 4.42 23.69 -17.00
CA GLN A 341 4.67 22.25 -17.01
C GLN A 341 3.79 21.53 -18.05
N GLN A 342 2.51 21.92 -18.19
CA GLN A 342 1.65 21.47 -19.27
C GLN A 342 2.18 21.90 -20.63
N ALA A 343 2.71 23.12 -20.77
CA ALA A 343 3.34 23.55 -22.01
C ALA A 343 4.59 22.73 -22.35
N GLN A 344 5.41 22.36 -21.36
CA GLN A 344 6.57 21.47 -21.55
C GLN A 344 6.16 20.03 -21.86
N GLN A 345 5.13 19.49 -21.20
CA GLN A 345 4.60 18.15 -21.51
C GLN A 345 3.98 18.10 -22.90
N ASN A 346 3.19 19.11 -23.28
CA ASN A 346 2.64 19.22 -24.63
C ASN A 346 3.74 19.40 -25.71
N ALA A 347 4.88 20.01 -25.36
CA ALA A 347 6.03 20.12 -26.25
C ALA A 347 6.83 18.80 -26.39
N GLN A 348 6.76 17.91 -25.40
CA GLN A 348 7.33 16.57 -25.45
C GLN A 348 6.33 15.49 -25.89
N ASP A 349 5.06 15.86 -26.08
CA ASP A 349 4.02 14.91 -26.48
C ASP A 349 4.27 14.45 -27.92
N PRO A 350 4.60 13.15 -28.14
CA PRO A 350 4.88 12.60 -29.46
C PRO A 350 3.69 12.74 -30.41
N VAL A 351 2.47 12.99 -29.92
CA VAL A 351 1.30 13.27 -30.75
C VAL A 351 1.42 14.63 -31.45
N LEU A 352 1.89 15.68 -30.77
CA LEU A 352 2.06 17.00 -31.39
C LEU A 352 3.22 16.99 -32.40
N GLN A 353 4.29 16.25 -32.09
CA GLN A 353 5.41 16.05 -33.01
C GLN A 353 5.01 15.20 -34.22
N ALA A 354 4.21 14.15 -34.02
CA ALA A 354 3.61 13.37 -35.10
C ALA A 354 2.63 14.19 -35.93
N GLN A 355 1.88 15.11 -35.32
CA GLN A 355 0.94 15.98 -36.02
C GLN A 355 1.68 17.04 -36.87
N LEU A 356 2.79 17.58 -36.37
CA LEU A 356 3.70 18.43 -37.15
C LEU A 356 4.33 17.65 -38.33
N MET A 357 4.78 16.42 -38.07
CA MET A 357 5.33 15.55 -39.11
C MET A 357 4.26 15.15 -40.15
N ASP A 358 3.02 14.88 -39.73
CA ASP A 358 1.89 14.53 -40.60
C ASP A 358 1.44 15.72 -41.45
N GLN A 359 1.45 16.94 -40.88
CA GLN A 359 1.24 18.16 -41.66
C GLN A 359 2.37 18.39 -42.68
N GLN A 360 3.62 18.08 -42.32
CA GLN A 360 4.75 18.18 -43.23
C GLN A 360 4.68 17.14 -44.36
N ILE A 361 4.23 15.92 -44.07
CA ILE A 361 3.96 14.87 -45.07
C ILE A 361 2.82 15.29 -45.99
N LYS A 362 1.71 15.82 -45.45
CA LYS A 362 0.60 16.37 -46.26
C LYS A 362 1.04 17.52 -47.14
N ALA A 363 1.90 18.41 -46.65
CA ALA A 363 2.47 19.49 -47.45
C ALA A 363 3.36 18.95 -48.58
N GLN A 364 4.20 17.94 -48.31
CA GLN A 364 5.02 17.26 -49.33
C GLN A 364 4.15 16.51 -50.34
N GLU A 365 3.07 15.85 -49.91
CA GLU A 365 2.11 15.20 -50.82
C GLU A 365 1.39 16.20 -51.71
N LEU A 366 1.00 17.36 -51.16
CA LEU A 366 0.37 18.42 -51.94
C LEU A 366 1.35 19.00 -52.97
N GLN A 367 2.61 19.19 -52.58
CA GLN A 367 3.67 19.63 -53.49
C GLN A 367 3.96 18.58 -54.58
N ARG A 368 3.98 17.28 -54.24
CA ARG A 368 4.10 16.20 -55.22
C ARG A 368 2.92 16.13 -56.17
N LYS A 369 1.69 16.33 -55.67
CA LYS A 369 0.48 16.41 -56.51
C LYS A 369 0.57 17.60 -57.47
N ALA A 370 0.93 18.79 -56.97
CA ALA A 370 1.11 19.97 -57.81
C ALA A 370 2.21 19.76 -58.89
N GLN A 371 3.34 19.12 -58.54
CA GLN A 371 4.37 18.77 -59.52
C GLN A 371 3.89 17.74 -60.53
N LYS A 372 3.12 16.73 -60.09
CA LYS A 372 2.53 15.73 -60.98
C LYS A 372 1.53 16.37 -61.95
N ASP A 373 0.65 17.22 -61.47
CA ASP A 373 -0.32 17.95 -62.30
C ASP A 373 0.40 18.85 -63.32
N GLN A 374 1.51 19.48 -62.92
CA GLN A 374 2.34 20.29 -63.82
C GLN A 374 3.05 19.43 -64.89
N MET A 375 3.56 18.25 -64.53
CA MET A 375 4.12 17.30 -65.49
C MET A 375 3.05 16.73 -66.43
N ASP A 376 1.88 16.38 -65.91
CA ASP A 376 0.75 15.87 -66.70
C ASP A 376 0.26 16.93 -67.70
N PHE A 377 0.23 18.21 -67.29
CA PHE A 377 -0.05 19.33 -68.19
C PHE A 377 1.02 19.51 -69.28
N ALA A 378 2.31 19.37 -68.93
CA ALA A 378 3.40 19.42 -69.91
C ALA A 378 3.32 18.25 -70.92
N LEU A 379 3.04 17.04 -70.43
CA LEU A 379 2.81 15.85 -71.26
C LEU A 379 1.60 16.00 -72.18
N ALA A 380 0.52 16.61 -71.70
CA ALA A 380 -0.66 16.92 -72.51
C ALA A 380 -0.33 17.95 -73.60
N GLN A 381 0.44 19.00 -73.29
CA GLN A 381 0.93 19.95 -74.30
C GLN A 381 1.82 19.29 -75.35
N GLU A 382 2.72 18.39 -74.94
CA GLU A 382 3.61 17.70 -75.85
C GLU A 382 2.83 16.74 -76.77
N LYS A 383 1.85 16.01 -76.23
CA LYS A 383 0.92 15.19 -77.02
C LYS A 383 0.14 16.03 -78.02
N LEU A 384 -0.37 17.19 -77.63
CA LEU A 384 -1.09 18.10 -78.53
C LEU A 384 -0.18 18.60 -79.67
N LYS A 385 1.09 18.92 -79.37
CA LYS A 385 2.09 19.28 -80.39
C LYS A 385 2.38 18.12 -81.34
N LEU A 386 2.51 16.90 -80.80
CA LEU A 386 2.73 15.70 -81.61
C LEU A 386 1.53 15.40 -82.52
N GLU A 387 0.30 15.56 -82.01
CA GLU A 387 -0.93 15.43 -82.81
C GLU A 387 -1.00 16.51 -83.90
N ALA A 388 -0.65 17.76 -83.59
CA ALA A 388 -0.58 18.83 -84.58
C ALA A 388 0.48 18.53 -85.67
N GLN A 389 1.63 17.97 -85.31
CA GLN A 389 2.64 17.53 -86.27
C GLN A 389 2.17 16.35 -87.12
N LYS A 390 1.45 15.39 -86.53
CA LYS A 390 0.84 14.29 -87.29
C LYS A 390 -0.22 14.79 -88.26
N LEU A 391 -1.05 15.75 -87.85
CA LEU A 391 -2.05 16.37 -88.71
C LEU A 391 -1.40 17.17 -89.86
N ASP A 392 -0.33 17.92 -89.58
CA ASP A 392 0.44 18.63 -90.61
C ASP A 392 1.13 17.66 -91.60
N ALA A 393 1.67 16.54 -91.09
CA ALA A 393 2.21 15.49 -91.94
C ALA A 393 1.12 14.82 -92.80
N GLU A 394 -0.04 14.53 -92.22
CA GLU A 394 -1.17 13.91 -92.92
C GLU A 394 -1.77 14.84 -93.98
N THR A 395 -1.91 16.14 -93.68
CA THR A 395 -2.37 17.13 -94.67
C THR A 395 -1.37 17.30 -95.81
N LYS A 396 -0.05 17.31 -95.53
CA LYS A 396 0.99 17.29 -96.59
C LYS A 396 0.95 16.03 -97.43
N LEU A 397 0.74 14.87 -96.81
CA LEU A 397 0.66 13.58 -97.51
C LEU A 397 -0.60 13.51 -98.39
N THR A 398 -1.71 14.06 -97.91
CA THR A 398 -2.96 14.18 -98.66
C THR A 398 -2.83 15.17 -99.82
N ALA A 399 -2.15 16.31 -99.60
CA ALA A 399 -1.85 17.27 -100.66
C ALA A 399 -0.92 16.66 -101.74
N MET A 400 0.09 15.89 -101.34
CA MET A 400 0.94 15.14 -102.27
C MET A 400 0.13 14.10 -103.06
N LYS A 401 -0.75 13.33 -102.41
CA LYS A 401 -1.63 12.39 -103.11
C LYS A 401 -2.51 13.09 -104.14
N ASN A 402 -3.12 14.21 -103.78
CA ASN A 402 -3.92 15.01 -104.71
C ASN A 402 -3.10 15.57 -105.88
N GLN A 403 -1.84 15.96 -105.65
CA GLN A 403 -0.92 16.36 -106.73
C GLN A 403 -0.57 15.19 -107.65
N ILE A 404 -0.29 14.01 -107.10
CA ILE A 404 0.00 12.80 -107.88
C ILE A 404 -1.22 12.42 -108.72
N ASP A 405 -2.42 12.45 -108.15
CA ASP A 405 -3.67 12.17 -108.88
C ASP A 405 -3.93 13.21 -109.98
N ALA A 406 -3.65 14.50 -109.72
CA ALA A 406 -3.76 15.54 -110.73
C ALA A 406 -2.75 15.33 -111.89
N LEU A 407 -1.53 14.92 -111.59
CA LEU A 407 -0.51 14.57 -112.60
C LEU A 407 -0.92 13.33 -113.40
N ALA A 408 -1.40 12.28 -112.75
CA ALA A 408 -1.89 11.07 -113.40
C ALA A 408 -3.08 11.37 -114.32
N LYS A 409 -4.00 12.26 -113.91
CA LYS A 409 -5.13 12.70 -114.73
C LYS A 409 -4.67 13.53 -115.94
N LYS A 410 -3.64 14.36 -115.78
CA LYS A 410 -3.04 15.15 -116.86
C LYS A 410 -2.30 14.29 -117.87
N GLU A 411 -1.54 13.29 -117.42
CA GLU A 411 -0.92 12.27 -118.27
C GLU A 411 -1.98 11.45 -119.01
N GLY A 412 -3.03 10.98 -118.32
CA GLY A 412 -4.14 10.26 -118.96
C GLY A 412 -4.88 11.08 -120.04
N LEU A 413 -5.03 12.39 -119.84
CA LEU A 413 -5.58 13.30 -120.85
C LEU A 413 -4.64 13.49 -122.04
N ARG A 414 -3.32 13.54 -121.83
CA ARG A 414 -2.32 13.57 -122.91
C ARG A 414 -2.35 12.30 -123.75
N THR A 415 -2.40 11.13 -123.11
CA THR A 415 -2.49 9.84 -123.80
C THR A 415 -3.77 9.74 -124.60
N LYS A 416 -4.92 10.19 -124.05
CA LYS A 416 -6.17 10.29 -124.81
C LYS A 416 -6.06 11.23 -126.00
N ALA A 417 -5.46 12.41 -125.84
CA ALA A 417 -5.24 13.34 -126.93
C ALA A 417 -4.32 12.78 -128.03
N GLN A 418 -3.31 11.97 -127.69
CA GLN A 418 -2.49 11.25 -128.66
C GLN A 418 -3.28 10.16 -129.40
N ILE A 419 -4.11 9.39 -128.68
CA ILE A 419 -4.97 8.37 -129.27
C ILE A 419 -6.00 9.01 -130.22
N ASP A 420 -6.63 10.11 -129.82
CA ASP A 420 -7.58 10.83 -130.67
C ASP A 420 -6.88 11.48 -131.87
N GLY A 421 -5.67 12.03 -131.71
CA GLY A 421 -4.88 12.59 -132.80
C GLY A 421 -4.42 11.54 -133.82
N THR A 422 -4.01 10.36 -133.35
CA THR A 422 -3.66 9.21 -134.21
C THR A 422 -4.88 8.66 -134.93
N ARG A 423 -6.04 8.58 -134.26
CA ARG A 423 -7.31 8.19 -134.88
C ARG A 423 -7.75 9.17 -135.95
N LEU A 424 -7.66 10.47 -135.69
CA LEU A 424 -7.94 11.52 -136.69
C LEU A 424 -7.02 11.39 -137.92
N GLY A 425 -5.74 11.06 -137.70
CA GLY A 425 -4.79 10.81 -138.78
C GLY A 425 -5.17 9.62 -139.66
N VAL A 426 -5.67 8.53 -139.04
CA VAL A 426 -6.17 7.34 -139.77
C VAL A 426 -7.43 7.66 -140.57
N ASP A 427 -8.35 8.45 -140.01
CA ASP A 427 -9.59 8.84 -140.71
C ASP A 427 -9.31 9.78 -141.89
N ILE A 428 -8.34 10.71 -141.76
CA ILE A 428 -7.88 11.54 -142.87
C ILE A 428 -7.27 10.67 -143.99
N ALA A 429 -6.47 9.66 -143.66
CA ALA A 429 -5.89 8.75 -144.64
C ALA A 429 -6.97 7.98 -145.42
N LYS A 430 -7.98 7.43 -144.72
CA LYS A 430 -9.12 6.75 -145.35
C LYS A 430 -9.91 7.68 -146.27
N SER A 431 -10.15 8.94 -145.85
CA SER A 431 -10.87 9.91 -146.68
C SER A 431 -10.12 10.26 -147.98
N LYS A 432 -8.77 10.29 -147.94
CA LYS A 432 -7.95 10.53 -149.12
C LYS A 432 -8.00 9.36 -150.10
N ASP A 433 -7.98 8.13 -149.60
CA ASP A 433 -8.10 6.92 -150.43
C ASP A 433 -9.49 6.83 -151.09
N GLU A 434 -10.57 7.15 -150.36
CA GLU A 434 -11.93 7.21 -150.93
C GLU A 434 -12.06 8.28 -152.02
N MET A 435 -11.43 9.45 -151.83
CA MET A 435 -11.39 10.49 -152.85
C MET A 435 -10.56 10.08 -154.09
N ALA A 436 -9.48 9.31 -153.92
CA ALA A 436 -8.70 8.78 -155.03
C ALA A 436 -9.50 7.78 -155.88
N ILE A 437 -10.28 6.89 -155.24
CA ILE A 437 -11.16 5.94 -155.91
C ILE A 437 -12.27 6.67 -156.68
N ARG A 438 -12.86 7.72 -156.08
CA ARG A 438 -13.91 8.53 -156.71
C ARG A 438 -13.41 9.33 -157.93
N ARG A 439 -12.14 9.74 -157.93
CA ARG A 439 -11.49 10.42 -159.07
C ARG A 439 -11.23 9.49 -160.26
N ALA A 440 -10.95 8.21 -160.01
CA ALA A 440 -10.73 7.21 -161.05
C ALA A 440 -12.02 6.80 -161.79
N GLN A 441 -13.19 6.90 -161.13
CA GLN A 441 -14.48 6.56 -161.74
C GLN A 441 -15.03 7.66 -162.67
N LEU A 442 -14.67 8.93 -162.45
CA LEU A 442 -15.15 10.08 -163.24
C LEU A 442 -14.40 10.27 -164.58
N ALA A 443 -13.26 9.61 -164.80
CA ALA A 443 -12.46 9.73 -166.03
C ALA A 443 -12.92 8.82 -167.19
N LYS A 444 -13.90 7.93 -167.00
CA LYS A 444 -14.38 6.96 -168.02
C LYS A 444 -15.64 7.38 -168.81
N GLN A 445 -16.18 8.58 -168.63
CA GLN A 445 -17.49 8.98 -169.21
C GLN A 445 -17.50 10.13 -170.23
N GLN A 446 -16.36 10.65 -170.70
CA GLN A 446 -16.34 11.73 -171.71
C GLN A 446 -15.30 11.51 -172.82
N ASN A 447 -15.67 10.78 -173.88
CA ASN A 447 -15.35 11.11 -175.30
C ASN A 447 -15.79 10.02 -176.30
N LYS A 448 -16.93 10.26 -176.98
CA LYS A 448 -17.28 9.71 -178.30
C LYS A 448 -18.21 10.73 -179.01
N PRO A 449 -17.77 11.45 -180.07
CA PRO A 449 -18.66 12.22 -180.94
C PRO A 449 -18.97 11.49 -182.26
N LYS A 450 -20.22 11.65 -182.71
CA LYS A 450 -20.78 11.23 -184.02
C LYS A 450 -20.29 12.16 -185.14
N GLY A 451 -20.10 11.58 -186.33
CA GLY A 451 -19.56 12.25 -187.52
C GLY A 451 -20.52 13.15 -188.30
N GLY A 452 -19.93 13.83 -189.29
CA GLY A 452 -20.60 14.52 -190.38
C GLY A 452 -20.57 13.69 -191.68
N LYS A 453 -21.61 13.86 -192.50
CA LYS A 453 -21.69 13.50 -193.93
C LYS A 453 -20.76 14.41 -194.76
N PRO A 454 -20.48 14.08 -196.03
CA PRO A 454 -21.25 14.71 -197.11
C PRO A 454 -21.54 13.69 -198.22
N GLU A 455 -21.92 14.16 -199.42
CA GLU A 455 -22.11 13.40 -200.68
C GLU A 455 -21.36 12.06 -200.81
#